data_AF-A0A9X0CQ97-F1
#
_entry.id   AF-A0A9X0CQ97-F1
#
_cell.length_a   1.000
_cell.length_b   1.000
_cell.length_c   1.000
_cell.angle_alpha   90.00
_cell.angle_beta   90.00
_cell.angle_gamma   90.00
#
_symmetry.space_group_name_H-M   'P 1'
#
loop_
_entity.id
_entity.type
_entity.pdbx_description
1 polymer ?
#
loop_
_entity_poly.entity_id
_entity_poly.type
_entity_poly.pdbx_seq_one_letter_code
_entity_poly.pdbx_strand_id
1 'polypeptide(L)'
;DARGSWTPKSNNVHDYATKNRIRLQNSRKLDCPATMQIRCIKVYNEYFIDKAMCPTENSMAMARRAVLKQMNEKSKSDPEFNFRISTRFYVKIPLSSAHFNHPVSESSTIGQYVDRRIVEKIYELVNRNITNISELKGFLTSTLTMSYARRKTTKENE
;
A
#
# COMPACT_ATOMS: atom_id res chain seq x y z
N ASP A 1 39.63 -10.85 37.89
CA ASP A 1 38.23 -10.59 37.47
C ASP A 1 37.87 -9.13 37.71
N ALA A 2 37.65 -8.42 36.61
CA ALA A 2 37.55 -6.97 36.54
C ALA A 2 36.14 -6.46 36.82
N ARG A 3 36.10 -5.28 37.44
CA ARG A 3 34.94 -4.48 37.85
C ARG A 3 34.33 -3.73 36.66
N GLY A 4 33.04 -3.47 36.72
CA GLY A 4 32.34 -2.47 35.89
C GLY A 4 30.87 -2.43 36.28
N SER A 5 30.50 -1.77 37.38
CA SER A 5 29.99 -0.38 37.39
C SER A 5 28.84 -0.15 36.40
N TRP A 6 27.62 -0.26 36.92
CA TRP A 6 26.39 0.11 36.22
C TRP A 6 26.22 1.62 36.29
N THR A 7 26.30 2.31 35.16
CA THR A 7 25.92 3.73 35.08
C THR A 7 24.43 3.83 34.75
N PRO A 8 23.66 4.68 35.45
CA PRO A 8 22.28 4.93 35.09
C PRO A 8 22.26 5.79 33.82
N LYS A 9 21.67 5.28 32.74
CA LYS A 9 21.42 6.10 31.54
C LYS A 9 20.34 7.12 31.86
N SER A 10 20.67 8.38 31.59
CA SER A 10 19.88 9.57 31.87
C SER A 10 18.44 9.46 31.36
N ASN A 11 17.52 9.90 32.22
CA ASN A 11 16.13 10.22 31.88
C ASN A 11 16.07 11.22 30.72
N ASN A 12 15.83 10.73 29.52
CA ASN A 12 15.13 11.48 28.48
C ASN A 12 14.02 10.58 27.96
N VAL A 13 13.01 10.40 28.81
CA VAL A 13 11.72 9.87 28.38
C VAL A 13 11.09 10.97 27.56
N HIS A 14 11.30 10.94 26.25
CA HIS A 14 10.41 11.67 25.34
C HIS A 14 9.00 11.15 25.65
N ASP A 15 8.18 12.01 26.23
CA ASP A 15 6.76 11.78 26.47
C ASP A 15 6.07 11.69 25.11
N TYR A 16 6.15 10.51 24.49
CA TYR A 16 5.29 10.16 23.39
C TYR A 16 3.91 9.98 23.99
N ALA A 17 3.16 11.08 24.12
CA ALA A 17 1.72 11.03 24.23
C ALA A 17 1.25 10.09 23.12
N THR A 18 0.91 8.86 23.51
CA THR A 18 0.54 7.80 22.60
C THR A 18 -0.88 8.12 22.21
N LYS A 19 -1.04 9.08 21.28
CA LYS A 19 -2.33 9.37 20.68
C LYS A 19 -2.78 8.06 20.08
N ASN A 20 -3.78 7.43 20.69
CA ASN A 20 -4.51 6.32 20.11
C ASN A 20 -5.06 6.82 18.78
N ARG A 21 -4.30 6.59 17.70
CA ARG A 21 -4.74 6.88 16.35
C ARG A 21 -5.85 5.88 16.09
N ILE A 22 -7.09 6.29 16.33
CA ILE A 22 -8.26 5.51 15.96
C ILE A 22 -8.19 5.38 14.44
N ARG A 23 -7.79 4.20 13.97
CA ARG A 23 -7.86 3.85 12.55
C ARG A 23 -9.34 3.62 12.25
N LEU A 24 -10.03 4.66 11.79
CA LEU A 24 -11.43 4.63 11.36
C LEU A 24 -11.68 3.65 10.19
N GLN A 25 -10.63 3.18 9.53
CA GLN A 25 -10.69 2.22 8.43
C GLN A 25 -9.53 1.23 8.54
N ASN A 26 -9.80 -0.05 8.24
CA ASN A 26 -8.73 -1.02 7.98
C ASN A 26 -7.94 -0.53 6.77
N SER A 27 -6.70 -0.06 6.99
CA SER A 27 -5.84 0.45 5.92
C SER A 27 -5.30 -0.63 4.97
N ARG A 28 -5.75 -1.88 5.12
CA ARG A 28 -5.30 -3.00 4.31
C ARG A 28 -6.43 -3.34 3.35
N LYS A 29 -6.14 -3.26 2.06
CA LYS A 29 -6.88 -3.91 0.98
C LYS A 29 -6.77 -5.42 1.20
N LEU A 30 -7.53 -5.95 2.16
CA LEU A 30 -7.54 -7.37 2.45
C LEU A 30 -7.99 -8.10 1.17
N ASP A 31 -7.23 -9.13 0.78
CA ASP A 31 -7.51 -9.99 -0.37
C ASP A 31 -7.51 -9.33 -1.76
N CYS A 32 -6.79 -8.20 -1.91
CA CYS A 32 -6.55 -7.62 -3.23
C CYS A 32 -5.31 -8.23 -3.90
N PRO A 33 -5.45 -8.88 -5.08
CA PRO A 33 -4.30 -9.43 -5.81
C PRO A 33 -3.47 -8.35 -6.52
N ALA A 34 -3.96 -7.11 -6.60
CA ALA A 34 -3.25 -6.00 -7.25
C ALA A 34 -1.97 -5.65 -6.49
N THR A 35 -0.83 -5.98 -7.08
CA THR A 35 0.49 -5.69 -6.51
C THR A 35 1.24 -4.67 -7.36
N MET A 36 1.75 -3.62 -6.73
CA MET A 36 2.68 -2.68 -7.35
C MET A 36 4.10 -3.23 -7.19
N GLN A 37 4.85 -3.30 -8.30
CA GLN A 37 6.25 -3.71 -8.27
C GLN A 37 7.13 -2.53 -8.64
N ILE A 38 8.13 -2.23 -7.81
CA ILE A 38 9.13 -1.19 -8.07
C ILE A 38 10.48 -1.86 -8.18
N ARG A 39 11.17 -1.68 -9.30
CA ARG A 39 12.55 -2.13 -9.51
C ARG A 39 13.46 -0.92 -9.64
N CYS A 40 14.47 -0.84 -8.78
CA CYS A 40 15.54 0.16 -8.88
C CYS A 40 16.75 -0.48 -9.54
N ILE A 41 17.21 0.12 -10.64
CA ILE A 41 18.39 -0.34 -11.39
C ILE A 41 19.41 0.78 -11.42
N LYS A 42 20.62 0.51 -10.94
CA LYS A 42 21.78 1.40 -11.11
C LYS A 42 22.51 1.02 -12.39
N VAL A 43 22.71 2.00 -13.26
CA VAL A 43 23.41 1.84 -14.54
C VAL A 43 24.71 2.62 -14.48
N TYR A 44 25.82 1.94 -14.75
CA TYR A 44 27.14 2.56 -14.84
C TYR A 44 27.36 2.98 -16.28
N ASN A 45 27.16 4.26 -16.58
CA ASN A 45 26.95 4.73 -17.96
C ASN A 45 28.18 4.54 -18.87
N GLU A 46 29.37 4.42 -18.27
CA GLU A 46 30.64 4.25 -18.98
C GLU A 46 31.00 2.79 -19.23
N TYR A 47 30.23 1.85 -18.68
CA TYR A 47 30.51 0.42 -18.74
C TYR A 47 29.37 -0.28 -19.46
N PHE A 48 29.63 -0.69 -20.70
CA PHE A 48 28.66 -1.38 -21.55
C PHE A 48 29.28 -2.68 -22.10
N ILE A 49 28.40 -3.66 -22.32
CA ILE A 49 28.76 -4.94 -22.92
C ILE A 49 27.95 -5.02 -24.21
N ASP A 50 28.65 -5.02 -25.34
CA ASP A 50 28.00 -5.21 -26.62
C ASP A 50 27.55 -6.66 -26.75
N LYS A 51 26.24 -6.86 -26.85
CA LYS A 51 25.63 -8.18 -27.01
C LYS A 51 26.03 -8.81 -28.35
N ALA A 52 26.26 -8.01 -29.40
CA ALA A 52 26.68 -8.52 -30.70
C ALA A 52 28.08 -9.16 -30.64
N MET A 53 28.95 -8.64 -29.77
CA MET A 53 30.31 -9.16 -29.56
C MET A 53 30.35 -10.42 -28.67
N CYS A 54 29.23 -10.77 -28.04
CA CYS A 54 29.11 -11.90 -27.12
C CYS A 54 28.01 -12.85 -27.57
N PRO A 55 28.26 -13.67 -28.62
CA PRO A 55 27.22 -14.49 -29.25
C PRO A 55 26.72 -15.62 -28.35
N THR A 56 27.51 -16.05 -27.35
CA THR A 56 27.14 -17.12 -26.43
C THR A 56 26.89 -16.60 -25.01
N GLU A 57 26.07 -17.30 -24.23
CA GLU A 57 25.82 -16.94 -22.84
C GLU A 57 27.11 -16.98 -21.98
N ASN A 58 28.00 -17.92 -22.26
CA ASN A 58 29.32 -17.99 -21.62
C ASN A 58 30.18 -16.76 -21.95
N SER A 59 30.21 -16.31 -23.21
CA SER A 59 30.94 -15.09 -23.59
C SER A 59 30.37 -13.84 -22.91
N MET A 60 29.05 -13.74 -22.80
CA MET A 60 28.37 -12.67 -22.04
C MET A 60 28.75 -12.71 -20.56
N ALA A 61 28.76 -13.89 -19.94
CA ALA A 61 29.13 -14.05 -18.53
C ALA A 61 30.59 -13.65 -18.27
N MET A 62 31.51 -14.00 -19.18
CA MET A 62 32.91 -13.61 -19.11
C MET A 62 33.09 -12.09 -19.30
N ALA A 63 32.41 -11.48 -20.27
CA ALA A 63 32.43 -10.03 -20.46
C ALA A 63 31.91 -9.28 -19.22
N ARG A 64 30.84 -9.77 -18.58
CA ARG A 64 30.34 -9.21 -17.31
C ARG A 64 31.39 -9.28 -16.21
N ARG A 65 32.06 -10.42 -16.05
CA ARG A 65 33.13 -10.59 -15.05
C ARG A 65 34.30 -9.65 -15.32
N ALA A 66 34.70 -9.49 -16.58
CA ALA A 66 35.80 -8.60 -16.97
C ALA A 66 35.49 -7.13 -16.64
N VAL A 67 34.29 -6.65 -16.99
CA VAL A 67 33.83 -5.29 -16.65
C VAL A 67 33.79 -5.08 -15.14
N LEU A 68 33.23 -6.02 -14.37
CA LEU A 68 33.20 -5.92 -12.92
C LEU A 68 34.60 -5.89 -12.29
N LYS A 69 35.53 -6.68 -12.82
CA LYS A 69 36.93 -6.67 -12.38
C LYS A 69 37.56 -5.30 -12.63
N GLN A 70 37.41 -4.74 -13.83
CA GLN A 70 37.91 -3.42 -14.19
C GLN A 70 37.32 -2.32 -13.28
N MET A 71 36.02 -2.36 -13.00
CA MET A 71 35.37 -1.41 -12.09
C MET A 71 35.97 -1.51 -10.67
N ASN A 72 36.16 -2.73 -10.16
CA ASN A 72 36.72 -2.95 -8.84
C ASN A 72 38.17 -2.46 -8.75
N GLU A 73 38.99 -2.76 -9.75
CA GLU A 73 40.38 -2.26 -9.85
C GLU A 73 40.43 -0.74 -9.86
N LYS A 74 39.59 -0.09 -10.69
CA LYS A 74 39.54 1.37 -10.78
C LYS A 74 39.14 2.02 -9.44
N SER A 75 38.16 1.43 -8.75
CA SER A 75 37.74 1.90 -7.42
C SER A 75 38.81 1.73 -6.33
N LYS A 76 39.73 0.78 -6.51
CA LYS A 76 40.85 0.55 -5.57
C LYS A 76 42.05 1.43 -5.86
N SER A 77 42.33 1.69 -7.14
CA SER A 77 43.48 2.49 -7.55
C SER A 77 43.29 3.98 -7.29
N ASP A 78 42.06 4.46 -7.36
CA ASP A 78 41.73 5.87 -7.19
C ASP A 78 40.53 6.02 -6.23
N PRO A 79 40.77 6.31 -4.95
CA PRO A 79 39.72 6.50 -3.95
C PRO A 79 38.80 7.69 -4.22
N GLU A 80 39.24 8.68 -5.00
CA GLU A 80 38.44 9.85 -5.40
C GLU A 80 37.62 9.59 -6.67
N PHE A 81 37.86 8.45 -7.34
CA PHE A 81 37.14 8.08 -8.55
C PHE A 81 35.65 7.89 -8.28
N ASN A 82 34.83 8.69 -8.95
CA ASN A 82 33.38 8.61 -8.89
C ASN A 82 32.81 8.05 -10.19
N PHE A 83 32.08 6.94 -10.09
CA PHE A 83 31.39 6.38 -11.23
C PHE A 83 30.25 7.30 -11.70
N ARG A 84 30.17 7.53 -13.01
CA ARG A 84 29.00 8.17 -13.63
C ARG A 84 27.82 7.20 -13.65
N ILE A 85 26.99 7.24 -12.62
CA ILE A 85 25.85 6.35 -12.41
C ILE A 85 24.54 7.05 -12.78
N SER A 86 23.63 6.35 -13.46
CA SER A 86 22.21 6.72 -13.54
C SER A 86 21.34 5.72 -12.79
N THR A 87 20.35 6.22 -12.05
CA THR A 87 19.38 5.38 -11.35
C THR A 87 18.08 5.36 -12.13
N ARG A 88 17.57 4.18 -12.44
CA ARG A 88 16.32 3.97 -13.17
C ARG A 88 15.32 3.25 -12.29
N PHE A 89 14.12 3.80 -12.19
CA PHE A 89 12.99 3.16 -11.50
C PHE A 89 12.01 2.63 -12.53
N TYR A 90 11.78 1.32 -12.51
CA TYR A 90 10.73 0.68 -13.29
C TYR A 90 9.58 0.37 -12.35
N VAL A 91 8.45 1.02 -12.58
CA VAL A 91 7.24 0.86 -11.77
C VAL A 91 6.22 0.11 -12.60
N LYS A 92 5.80 -1.06 -12.13
CA LYS A 92 4.64 -1.78 -12.63
C LYS A 92 3.46 -1.47 -11.72
N ILE A 93 2.53 -0.69 -12.25
CA ILE A 93 1.28 -0.34 -11.56
C ILE A 93 0.19 -1.28 -12.07
N PRO A 94 -0.55 -1.98 -11.20
CA PRO A 94 -1.68 -2.80 -11.61
C PRO A 94 -2.80 -1.92 -12.18
N LEU A 95 -3.50 -2.41 -13.20
CA LEU A 95 -4.69 -1.75 -13.73
C LEU A 95 -5.83 -1.81 -12.70
N SER A 96 -6.82 -0.91 -12.84
CA SER A 96 -8.02 -0.90 -12.00
C SER A 96 -8.74 -2.26 -11.99
N SER A 97 -8.76 -2.97 -13.12
CA SER A 97 -9.32 -4.31 -13.28
C SER A 97 -8.59 -5.41 -12.50
N ALA A 98 -7.33 -5.21 -12.13
CA ALA A 98 -6.56 -6.17 -11.35
C ALA A 98 -6.86 -6.11 -9.85
N HIS A 99 -7.63 -5.10 -9.41
CA HIS A 99 -8.15 -5.06 -8.06
C HIS A 99 -9.40 -5.93 -7.96
N PHE A 100 -9.41 -6.80 -6.97
CA PHE A 100 -10.53 -7.68 -6.67
C PHE A 100 -10.96 -7.47 -5.22
N ASN A 101 -12.22 -7.73 -4.91
CA ASN A 101 -12.82 -7.62 -3.57
C ASN A 101 -12.81 -6.23 -2.92
N HIS A 102 -12.45 -5.18 -3.65
CA HIS A 102 -12.63 -3.81 -3.16
C HIS A 102 -12.82 -2.82 -4.32
N PRO A 103 -13.59 -1.73 -4.10
CA PRO A 103 -13.71 -0.66 -5.07
C PRO A 103 -12.37 0.04 -5.27
N VAL A 104 -12.12 0.49 -6.51
CA VAL A 104 -10.97 1.32 -6.90
C VAL A 104 -11.54 2.64 -7.42
N SER A 105 -10.85 3.77 -7.21
CA SER A 105 -11.24 5.14 -7.61
C SER A 105 -12.30 5.81 -6.71
N GLU A 106 -13.09 6.74 -7.23
CA GLU A 106 -14.08 7.58 -6.52
C GLU A 106 -15.07 6.75 -5.70
N SER A 107 -15.43 5.54 -6.17
CA SER A 107 -16.27 4.56 -5.47
C SER A 107 -15.68 4.06 -4.15
N SER A 108 -14.39 4.30 -3.92
CA SER A 108 -13.66 3.94 -2.70
C SER A 108 -13.59 5.09 -1.68
N THR A 109 -14.16 6.26 -1.99
CA THR A 109 -14.17 7.42 -1.09
C THR A 109 -15.47 7.56 -0.30
N ILE A 110 -15.36 8.24 0.85
CA ILE A 110 -16.47 8.81 1.62
C ILE A 110 -17.32 9.65 0.66
N GLY A 111 -18.47 9.15 0.25
CA GLY A 111 -19.27 9.76 -0.82
C GLY A 111 -20.16 8.80 -1.61
N GLN A 112 -20.23 7.52 -1.24
CA GLN A 112 -21.21 6.61 -1.82
C GLN A 112 -22.62 7.20 -1.69
N TYR A 113 -23.38 7.19 -2.79
CA TYR A 113 -24.78 7.60 -2.79
C TYR A 113 -25.55 6.71 -1.82
N VAL A 114 -25.92 7.28 -0.68
CA VAL A 114 -26.83 6.64 0.28
C VAL A 114 -28.23 7.12 -0.07
N ASP A 115 -29.17 6.18 -0.23
CA ASP A 115 -30.58 6.51 -0.44
C ASP A 115 -31.03 7.51 0.62
N ARG A 116 -31.62 8.62 0.19
CA ARG A 116 -32.11 9.71 1.05
C ARG A 116 -32.96 9.19 2.22
N ARG A 117 -33.73 8.11 2.01
CA ARG A 117 -34.57 7.49 3.06
C ARG A 117 -33.74 6.89 4.19
N ILE A 118 -32.58 6.31 3.87
CA ILE A 118 -31.65 5.76 4.86
C ILE A 118 -31.03 6.91 5.64
N VAL A 119 -30.62 7.98 4.96
CA VAL A 119 -30.06 9.18 5.59
C VAL A 119 -31.07 9.81 6.57
N GLU A 120 -32.30 10.03 6.13
CA GLU A 120 -33.39 10.54 6.98
C GLU A 120 -33.64 9.64 8.20
N LYS A 121 -33.62 8.31 8.00
CA LYS A 121 -33.82 7.37 9.10
C LYS A 121 -32.67 7.38 10.11
N ILE A 122 -31.42 7.55 9.65
CA ILE A 122 -30.26 7.72 10.52
C ILE A 122 -30.44 8.96 11.39
N TYR A 123 -30.81 10.10 10.79
CA TYR A 123 -31.07 11.33 11.54
C TYR A 123 -32.21 11.17 12.56
N GLU A 124 -33.29 10.48 12.19
CA GLU A 124 -34.40 10.18 13.12
C GLU A 124 -33.93 9.35 14.33
N LEU A 125 -33.12 8.31 14.11
CA LEU A 125 -32.62 7.43 15.17
C LEU A 125 -31.63 8.16 16.09
N VAL A 126 -30.74 8.97 15.51
CA VAL A 126 -29.79 9.79 16.28
C VAL A 126 -30.51 10.84 17.11
N ASN A 127 -31.56 11.49 16.57
CA ASN A 127 -32.40 12.42 17.32
C ASN A 127 -33.14 11.76 18.50
N ARG A 128 -33.33 10.44 18.45
CA ARG A 128 -33.88 9.64 19.57
C ARG A 128 -32.78 9.13 20.52
N ASN A 129 -31.57 9.67 20.43
CA ASN A 129 -30.38 9.27 21.18
C ASN A 129 -29.91 7.83 20.93
N ILE A 130 -30.33 7.19 19.82
CA ILE A 130 -29.81 5.88 19.41
C ILE A 130 -28.54 6.11 18.60
N THR A 131 -27.41 6.14 19.30
CA THR A 131 -26.08 6.42 18.73
C THR A 131 -25.18 5.19 18.72
N ASN A 132 -25.61 4.07 19.32
CA ASN A 132 -24.90 2.80 19.25
C ASN A 132 -24.94 2.24 17.81
N ILE A 133 -23.76 2.00 17.24
CA ILE A 133 -23.62 1.57 15.85
C ILE A 133 -24.28 0.20 15.59
N SER A 134 -24.24 -0.72 16.56
CA SER A 134 -24.83 -2.05 16.42
C SER A 134 -26.35 -1.98 16.35
N GLU A 135 -26.96 -1.20 17.23
CA GLU A 135 -28.40 -0.96 17.27
C GLU A 135 -28.87 -0.25 16.00
N LEU A 136 -28.17 0.81 15.60
CA LEU A 136 -28.48 1.58 14.40
C LEU A 136 -28.43 0.70 13.15
N LYS A 137 -27.45 -0.21 13.03
CA LYS A 137 -27.40 -1.22 11.96
C LYS A 137 -28.60 -2.16 12.01
N GLY A 138 -28.99 -2.63 13.19
CA GLY A 138 -30.16 -3.49 13.39
C GLY A 138 -31.45 -2.83 12.92
N PHE A 139 -31.68 -1.57 13.32
CA PHE A 139 -32.85 -0.80 12.91
C PHE A 139 -32.89 -0.54 11.41
N LEU A 140 -31.77 -0.13 10.81
CA LEU A 140 -31.71 0.12 9.36
C LEU A 140 -31.91 -1.16 8.53
N THR A 141 -31.38 -2.29 8.99
CA THR A 141 -31.56 -3.57 8.30
C THR A 141 -33.02 -4.02 8.36
N SER A 142 -33.66 -3.88 9.51
CA SER A 142 -35.09 -4.18 9.69
C SER A 142 -35.99 -3.30 8.81
N THR A 143 -35.76 -1.99 8.78
CA THR A 143 -36.56 -1.06 7.97
C THR A 143 -36.42 -1.32 6.48
N LEU A 144 -35.21 -1.61 6.00
CA LEU A 144 -34.98 -1.99 4.61
C LEU A 144 -35.72 -3.29 4.29
N THR A 145 -35.60 -4.33 5.12
CA THR A 145 -36.24 -5.63 4.92
C THR A 145 -37.77 -5.51 4.82
N MET A 146 -38.39 -4.73 5.72
CA MET A 146 -39.82 -4.44 5.69
C MET A 146 -40.23 -3.65 4.43
N SER A 147 -39.41 -2.69 3.99
CA SER A 147 -39.69 -1.91 2.78
C SER A 147 -39.60 -2.71 1.48
N TYR A 148 -38.76 -3.76 1.45
CA TYR A 148 -38.64 -4.67 0.32
C TYR A 148 -39.77 -5.71 0.30
N ALA A 149 -40.14 -6.27 1.46
CA ALA A 149 -41.26 -7.20 1.58
C ALA A 149 -42.59 -6.56 1.14
N ARG A 150 -42.83 -5.30 1.54
CA ARG A 150 -44.04 -4.54 1.19
C ARG A 150 -44.16 -4.19 -0.29
N ARG A 151 -43.02 -4.07 -1.00
CA ARG A 151 -42.96 -3.87 -2.46
C ARG A 151 -43.20 -5.14 -3.24
N LYS A 152 -42.94 -6.31 -2.65
CA LYS A 152 -43.20 -7.61 -3.27
C LYS A 152 -44.70 -7.94 -3.25
N THR A 153 -45.37 -7.69 -2.12
CA THR A 153 -46.81 -7.93 -1.97
C THR A 153 -47.70 -6.97 -2.76
N THR A 154 -47.21 -5.79 -3.13
CA THR A 154 -47.94 -4.84 -3.99
C THR A 154 -47.82 -5.15 -5.47
N LYS A 155 -46.78 -5.88 -5.90
CA LYS A 155 -46.61 -6.35 -7.28
C LYS A 155 -47.25 -7.71 -7.57
N GLU A 156 -47.59 -8.47 -6.53
CA GLU A 156 -48.27 -9.77 -6.65
C GLU A 156 -49.82 -9.64 -6.60
N ASN A 157 -50.34 -8.43 -6.32
CA ASN A 157 -51.77 -8.12 -6.26
C ASN A 157 -52.23 -7.17 -7.38
N GLU A 158 -51.40 -6.97 -8.41
CA GLU A 158 -51.73 -6.37 -9.71
C GLU A 158 -51.71 -7.47 -10.77
#